data_AF-A0A075I0L0-F1
#
_entry.id   AF-A0A075I0L0-F1
#
_cell.length_a   1.000
_cell.length_b   1.000
_cell.length_c   1.000
_cell.angle_alpha   90.00
_cell.angle_beta   90.00
_cell.angle_gamma   90.00
#
_symmetry.space_group_name_H-M   'P 1'
#
loop_
_entity.id
_entity.type
_entity.pdbx_description
1 polymer ?
#
loop_
_entity_poly.entity_id
_entity_poly.type
_entity_poly.pdbx_seq_one_letter_code
_entity_poly.pdbx_strand_id
1 'polypeptide(L)'
;MPTNRFYCNVLHECRVALGKLSIFNLWFFKKQFAMLLEELQGHGNRMEAALEDKRDLHRYHDEAKKVHVELKALRMEKEELDADIAEMQLLVNKDEQVDYLHKKKIHLTREVKKLQKKKDELLDIDEDLMDLGELW
;
A
#
# COMPACT_ATOMS: atom_id res chain seq x y z
N MET A 1 -10.66 17.63 49.66
CA MET A 1 -10.00 16.56 48.87
C MET A 1 -11.05 15.49 48.63
N PRO A 2 -11.44 15.16 47.39
CA PRO A 2 -12.26 13.98 47.19
C PRO A 2 -11.37 12.78 47.49
N THR A 3 -11.57 12.15 48.65
CA THR A 3 -11.01 10.84 48.96
C THR A 3 -11.37 9.90 47.82
N ASN A 4 -10.40 9.22 47.20
CA ASN A 4 -10.66 8.20 46.18
C ASN A 4 -11.61 7.14 46.76
N ARG A 5 -12.90 7.24 46.39
CA ARG A 5 -13.90 6.25 46.76
C ARG A 5 -13.88 5.13 45.73
N PHE A 6 -13.85 3.91 46.23
CA PHE A 6 -13.86 2.70 45.43
C PHE A 6 -15.21 2.01 45.54
N TYR A 7 -15.54 1.16 44.57
CA TYR A 7 -16.79 0.38 44.54
C TYR A 7 -17.12 -0.30 45.88
N CYS A 8 -16.12 -0.92 46.51
CA CYS A 8 -16.26 -1.57 47.81
C CYS A 8 -16.59 -0.60 48.96
N ASN A 9 -16.07 0.63 48.91
CA ASN A 9 -16.35 1.66 49.91
C ASN A 9 -17.82 2.09 49.81
N VAL A 10 -18.30 2.34 48.59
CA VAL A 10 -19.70 2.72 48.33
C VAL A 10 -20.65 1.59 48.72
N LEU A 11 -20.30 0.33 48.40
CA LEU A 11 -21.06 -0.85 48.86
C LEU A 11 -21.10 -0.96 50.39
N HIS A 12 -19.99 -0.69 51.07
CA HIS A 12 -19.94 -0.73 52.52
C HIS A 12 -20.88 0.33 53.12
N GLU A 13 -20.89 1.54 52.57
CA GLU A 13 -21.80 2.60 52.99
C GLU A 13 -23.27 2.27 52.72
N CYS A 14 -23.60 1.63 51.60
CA CYS A 14 -24.93 1.09 51.36
C CYS A 14 -25.35 0.11 52.47
N ARG A 15 -24.46 -0.81 52.88
CA ARG A 15 -24.75 -1.76 53.97
C ARG A 15 -24.95 -1.05 55.30
N VAL A 16 -24.11 -0.06 55.63
CA VAL A 16 -24.25 0.73 56.85
C VAL A 16 -25.56 1.53 56.85
N ALA A 17 -25.94 2.10 55.71
CA ALA A 17 -27.20 2.82 55.55
C ALA A 17 -28.41 1.88 55.71
N LEU A 18 -28.34 0.67 55.15
CA LEU A 18 -29.39 -0.35 55.29
C LEU A 18 -29.60 -0.75 56.76
N GLY A 19 -28.50 -0.92 57.51
CA GLY A 19 -28.56 -1.26 58.93
C GLY A 19 -29.17 -0.17 59.83
N LYS A 20 -29.26 1.07 59.33
CA LYS A 20 -29.84 2.22 60.06
C LYS A 20 -31.25 2.58 59.56
N LEU A 21 -31.76 1.86 58.57
CA LEU A 21 -33.06 2.10 57.98
C LEU A 21 -34.17 1.76 59.00
N SER A 22 -35.10 2.69 59.17
CA SER A 22 -36.32 2.52 59.95
C SER A 22 -37.48 3.21 59.22
N ILE A 23 -38.72 2.91 59.63
CA ILE A 23 -39.90 3.50 58.99
C ILE A 23 -39.94 5.04 59.11
N PHE A 24 -39.30 5.61 60.14
CA PHE A 24 -39.27 7.04 60.41
C PHE A 24 -38.25 7.80 59.55
N ASN A 25 -37.21 7.14 59.05
CA ASN A 25 -36.12 7.76 58.30
C ASN A 25 -36.06 7.31 56.82
N LEU A 26 -37.06 6.56 56.38
CA LEU A 26 -37.16 5.96 55.05
C LEU A 26 -36.95 6.98 53.92
N TRP A 27 -37.54 8.17 54.03
CA TRP A 27 -37.42 9.21 53.00
C TRP A 27 -36.00 9.76 52.88
N PHE A 28 -35.33 10.00 54.02
CA PHE A 28 -33.93 10.45 54.05
C PHE A 28 -33.01 9.41 53.41
N PHE A 29 -33.16 8.14 53.82
CA PHE A 29 -32.36 7.06 53.27
C PHE A 29 -32.66 6.77 51.80
N LYS A 30 -33.89 6.96 51.34
CA LYS A 30 -34.23 6.84 49.91
C LYS A 30 -33.37 7.76 49.04
N LYS A 31 -33.19 9.03 49.46
CA LYS A 31 -32.31 9.98 48.76
C LYS A 31 -30.84 9.58 48.83
N GLN A 32 -30.39 9.09 50.00
CA GLN A 32 -29.02 8.62 50.17
C GLN A 32 -28.71 7.39 49.30
N PHE A 33 -29.62 6.43 49.23
CA PHE A 33 -29.49 5.24 48.38
C PHE A 33 -29.48 5.58 46.90
N ALA A 34 -30.27 6.56 46.46
CA ALA A 34 -30.24 7.00 45.06
C ALA A 34 -28.83 7.48 44.66
N MET A 35 -28.20 8.32 45.48
CA MET A 35 -26.84 8.81 45.21
C MET A 35 -25.80 7.68 45.24
N LEU A 36 -25.86 6.78 46.24
CA LEU A 36 -24.93 5.65 46.32
C LEU A 36 -25.12 4.66 45.17
N LEU A 37 -26.36 4.48 44.70
CA LEU A 37 -26.68 3.61 43.55
C LEU A 37 -26.07 4.17 42.25
N GLU A 38 -26.21 5.47 42.00
CA GLU A 38 -25.58 6.14 40.86
C GLU A 38 -24.05 6.01 40.90
N GLU A 39 -23.44 6.17 42.09
CA GLU A 39 -22.00 6.00 42.26
C GLU A 39 -21.55 4.56 41.99
N LEU A 40 -22.32 3.56 42.46
CA LEU A 40 -22.07 2.14 42.17
C LEU A 40 -22.20 1.83 40.68
N GLN A 41 -23.21 2.36 40.01
CA GLN A 41 -23.38 2.22 38.56
C GLN A 41 -22.19 2.83 37.81
N GLY A 42 -21.76 4.03 38.19
CA GLY A 42 -20.60 4.69 37.58
C GLY A 42 -19.29 3.91 37.77
N HIS A 43 -19.10 3.25 38.91
CA HIS A 43 -17.97 2.33 39.10
C HIS A 43 -18.10 1.04 38.29
N GLY A 44 -19.29 0.43 38.25
CA GLY A 44 -19.56 -0.78 37.47
C GLY A 44 -19.30 -0.58 35.98
N ASN A 45 -19.83 0.51 35.40
CA ASN A 45 -19.63 0.85 34.00
C ASN A 45 -18.14 1.04 33.66
N ARG A 46 -17.36 1.67 34.56
CA ARG A 46 -15.91 1.81 34.38
C ARG A 46 -15.16 0.49 34.42
N MET A 47 -15.58 -0.43 35.29
CA MET A 47 -15.00 -1.77 35.37
C MET A 47 -15.32 -2.59 34.12
N GLU A 48 -16.57 -2.52 33.65
CA GLU A 48 -17.01 -3.20 32.43
C GLU A 48 -16.27 -2.69 31.19
N ALA A 49 -16.18 -1.35 31.03
CA ALA A 49 -15.42 -0.74 29.94
C ALA A 49 -13.95 -1.17 29.95
N ALA A 50 -13.30 -1.18 31.12
CA ALA A 50 -11.91 -1.62 31.23
C ALA A 50 -11.71 -3.11 30.86
N LEU A 51 -12.71 -3.96 31.15
CA LEU A 51 -12.68 -5.37 30.76
C LEU A 51 -12.91 -5.54 29.25
N GLU A 52 -13.82 -4.76 28.67
CA GLU A 52 -14.08 -4.72 27.24
C GLU A 52 -12.85 -4.25 26.46
N ASP A 53 -12.23 -3.15 26.89
CA ASP A 53 -10.98 -2.63 26.31
C ASP A 53 -9.86 -3.69 26.35
N LYS A 54 -9.74 -4.41 27.46
CA LYS A 54 -8.73 -5.47 27.61
C LYS A 54 -9.01 -6.67 26.71
N ARG A 55 -10.29 -7.04 26.54
CA ARG A 55 -10.71 -8.12 25.63
C ARG A 55 -10.41 -7.76 24.18
N ASP A 56 -10.67 -6.52 23.81
CA ASP A 56 -10.54 -6.05 22.43
C ASP A 56 -9.09 -5.73 22.05
N LEU A 57 -8.22 -5.41 23.02
CA LEU A 57 -6.80 -5.13 22.79
C LEU A 57 -6.08 -6.27 22.05
N HIS A 58 -6.32 -7.51 22.46
CA HIS A 58 -5.70 -8.67 21.81
C HIS A 58 -6.18 -8.85 20.38
N ARG A 59 -7.48 -8.65 20.13
CA ARG A 59 -8.06 -8.70 18.79
C ARG A 59 -7.42 -7.66 17.87
N TYR A 60 -7.32 -6.40 18.33
CA TYR A 60 -6.69 -5.34 17.55
C TYR A 60 -5.22 -5.59 17.26
N HIS A 61 -4.48 -6.12 18.24
CA HIS A 61 -3.08 -6.46 18.04
C HIS A 61 -2.89 -7.57 16.99
N ASP A 62 -3.74 -8.59 17.02
CA ASP A 62 -3.70 -9.68 16.04
C ASP A 62 -4.10 -9.22 14.64
N GLU A 63 -5.14 -8.38 14.52
CA GLU A 63 -5.55 -7.76 13.26
C GLU A 63 -4.44 -6.86 12.69
N ALA A 64 -3.84 -6.01 13.52
CA ALA A 64 -2.73 -5.14 13.11
C ALA A 64 -1.53 -5.95 12.59
N LYS A 65 -1.23 -7.09 13.24
CA LYS A 65 -0.15 -7.98 12.79
C LYS A 65 -0.46 -8.60 11.43
N LYS A 66 -1.70 -9.07 11.20
CA LYS A 66 -2.12 -9.63 9.91
C LYS A 66 -2.01 -8.58 8.79
N VAL A 67 -2.59 -7.40 9.01
CA VAL A 67 -2.53 -6.29 8.06
C VAL A 67 -1.08 -5.90 7.75
N HIS A 68 -0.21 -5.86 8.76
CA HIS A 68 1.20 -5.55 8.53
C HIS A 68 1.92 -6.56 7.64
N VAL A 69 1.62 -7.85 7.80
CA VAL A 69 2.17 -8.92 6.95
C VAL A 69 1.64 -8.79 5.52
N GLU A 70 0.33 -8.57 5.35
CA GLU A 70 -0.30 -8.38 4.04
C GLU A 70 0.28 -7.15 3.31
N LEU A 71 0.46 -6.03 4.02
CA LEU A 71 1.03 -4.81 3.47
C LEU A 71 2.48 -5.03 3.02
N LYS A 72 3.26 -5.81 3.79
CA LYS A 72 4.63 -6.16 3.40
C LYS A 72 4.65 -7.03 2.13
N ALA A 73 3.77 -8.03 2.03
CA ALA A 73 3.66 -8.88 0.86
C ALA A 73 3.30 -8.07 -0.39
N LEU A 74 2.27 -7.20 -0.29
CA LEU A 74 1.85 -6.33 -1.39
C LEU A 74 2.94 -5.33 -1.83
N ARG A 75 3.78 -4.85 -0.90
CA ARG A 75 4.91 -4.00 -1.26
C ARG A 75 5.96 -4.75 -2.07
N MET A 76 6.27 -5.98 -1.70
CA MET A 76 7.22 -6.82 -2.45
C MET A 76 6.69 -7.12 -3.84
N GLU A 77 5.42 -7.48 -3.97
CA GLU A 77 4.78 -7.73 -5.27
C GLU A 77 4.79 -6.48 -6.16
N LYS A 78 4.55 -5.30 -5.56
CA LYS A 78 4.67 -4.03 -6.30
C LYS A 78 6.10 -3.80 -6.81
N GLU A 79 7.11 -4.02 -5.99
CA GLU A 79 8.51 -3.84 -6.38
C GLU A 79 8.91 -4.80 -7.51
N GLU A 80 8.41 -6.04 -7.49
CA GLU A 80 8.60 -7.02 -8.57
C GLU A 80 7.94 -6.56 -9.87
N LEU A 81 6.68 -6.13 -9.80
CA LEU A 81 5.97 -5.62 -10.98
C LEU A 81 6.61 -4.35 -11.55
N ASP A 82 7.10 -3.44 -10.71
CA ASP A 82 7.80 -2.23 -11.15
C ASP A 82 9.12 -2.59 -11.89
N ALA A 83 9.81 -3.67 -11.46
CA ALA A 83 11.00 -4.18 -12.15
C ALA A 83 10.64 -4.80 -13.51
N ASP A 84 9.58 -5.61 -13.57
CA ASP A 84 9.09 -6.22 -14.82
C ASP A 84 8.68 -5.15 -15.85
N ILE A 85 8.01 -4.08 -15.39
CA ILE A 85 7.64 -2.95 -16.25
C ILE A 85 8.88 -2.27 -16.81
N ALA A 86 9.92 -2.05 -15.99
CA ALA A 86 11.16 -1.43 -16.45
C ALA A 86 11.89 -2.30 -17.49
N GLU A 87 11.89 -3.62 -17.31
CA GLU A 87 12.45 -4.55 -18.29
C GLU A 87 11.66 -4.52 -19.61
N MET A 88 10.33 -4.56 -19.53
CA MET A 88 9.47 -4.47 -20.71
C MET A 88 9.68 -3.16 -21.50
N GLN A 89 9.83 -2.03 -20.81
CA GLN A 89 10.13 -0.74 -21.45
C GLN A 89 11.47 -0.76 -22.18
N LEU A 90 12.49 -1.42 -21.61
CA LEU A 90 13.79 -1.57 -22.23
C LEU A 90 13.70 -2.40 -23.52
N LEU A 91 12.91 -3.48 -23.50
CA LEU A 91 12.66 -4.32 -24.69
C LEU A 91 11.95 -3.53 -25.79
N VAL A 92 10.92 -2.75 -25.47
CA VAL A 92 10.22 -1.89 -26.44
C VAL A 92 11.20 -0.90 -27.10
N ASN A 93 12.04 -0.23 -26.30
CA ASN A 93 13.02 0.71 -26.84
C ASN A 93 14.05 0.04 -27.78
N LYS A 94 14.43 -1.21 -27.47
CA LYS A 94 15.32 -2.00 -28.35
C LYS A 94 14.62 -2.36 -29.66
N ASP A 95 13.35 -2.72 -29.63
CA ASP A 95 12.57 -3.07 -30.82
C ASP A 95 12.45 -1.87 -31.77
N GLU A 96 12.17 -0.67 -31.22
CA GLU A 96 12.17 0.57 -31.99
C GLU A 96 13.52 0.86 -32.66
N GLN A 97 14.63 0.57 -31.97
CA GLN A 97 15.97 0.71 -32.52
C GLN A 97 16.24 -0.29 -33.66
N VAL A 98 15.80 -1.54 -33.51
CA VAL A 98 15.91 -2.57 -34.55
C VAL A 98 15.15 -2.14 -35.80
N ASP A 99 13.94 -1.63 -35.65
CA ASP A 99 13.11 -1.12 -36.74
C ASP A 99 13.77 0.05 -37.48
N TYR A 100 14.36 1.00 -36.74
CA TYR A 100 15.13 2.09 -37.32
C TYR A 100 16.32 1.59 -38.15
N LEU A 101 17.11 0.67 -37.58
CA LEU A 101 18.26 0.08 -38.27
C LEU A 101 17.84 -0.72 -39.50
N HIS A 102 16.71 -1.42 -39.44
CA HIS A 102 16.14 -2.16 -40.56
C HIS A 102 15.80 -1.23 -41.74
N LYS A 103 15.09 -0.12 -41.47
CA LYS A 103 14.78 0.90 -42.48
C LYS A 103 16.04 1.49 -43.09
N LYS A 104 17.05 1.81 -42.26
CA LYS A 104 18.34 2.34 -42.73
C LYS A 104 19.10 1.33 -43.61
N LYS A 105 19.11 0.05 -43.23
CA LYS A 105 19.71 -1.04 -44.02
C LYS A 105 19.07 -1.14 -45.41
N ILE A 106 17.73 -1.10 -45.49
CA ILE A 106 17.01 -1.12 -46.77
C ILE A 106 17.41 0.07 -47.64
N HIS A 107 17.47 1.27 -47.07
CA HIS A 107 17.85 2.49 -47.80
C HIS A 107 19.26 2.36 -48.39
N LEU A 108 20.26 2.06 -47.55
CA LEU A 108 21.65 1.93 -47.97
C LEU A 108 21.82 0.81 -49.02
N THR A 109 21.09 -0.30 -48.88
CA THR A 109 21.12 -1.40 -49.87
C THR A 109 20.64 -0.92 -51.24
N ARG A 110 19.60 -0.07 -51.30
CA ARG A 110 19.14 0.52 -52.56
C ARG A 110 20.17 1.48 -53.15
N GLU A 111 20.83 2.30 -52.32
CA GLU A 111 21.89 3.20 -52.78
C GLU A 111 23.10 2.45 -53.33
N VAL A 112 23.56 1.41 -52.63
CA VAL A 112 24.65 0.55 -53.09
C VAL A 112 24.30 -0.08 -54.43
N LYS A 113 23.08 -0.61 -54.60
CA LYS A 113 22.63 -1.15 -55.90
C LYS A 113 22.65 -0.10 -57.02
N LYS A 114 22.24 1.14 -56.73
CA LYS A 114 22.31 2.24 -57.71
C LYS A 114 23.74 2.60 -58.08
N LEU A 115 24.63 2.69 -57.09
CA LEU A 115 26.05 2.99 -57.31
C LEU A 115 26.75 1.86 -58.06
N GLN A 116 26.43 0.60 -57.74
CA GLN A 116 26.93 -0.57 -58.46
C GLN A 116 26.54 -0.47 -59.94
N LYS A 117 25.26 -0.22 -60.23
CA LYS A 117 24.78 -0.07 -61.61
C LYS A 117 25.52 1.06 -62.34
N LYS A 118 25.70 2.22 -61.70
CA LYS A 118 26.47 3.34 -62.29
C LYS A 118 27.94 3.00 -62.52
N LYS A 119 28.54 2.21 -61.62
CA LYS A 119 29.92 1.74 -61.77
C LYS A 119 30.03 0.83 -63.00
N ASP A 120 29.11 -0.12 -63.13
CA ASP A 120 29.09 -1.06 -64.25
C ASP A 120 28.89 -0.30 -65.57
N GLU A 121 27.94 0.66 -65.63
CA GLU A 121 27.74 1.54 -66.79
C GLU A 121 28.98 2.36 -67.17
N LEU A 122 29.79 2.81 -66.20
CA LEU A 122 31.03 3.54 -66.47
C LEU A 122 32.17 2.64 -66.95
N LEU A 123 32.22 1.39 -66.49
CA LEU A 123 33.21 0.41 -66.96
C LEU A 123 32.95 0.02 -68.41
N ASP A 124 31.69 -0.18 -68.79
CA ASP A 124 31.31 -0.48 -70.17
C ASP A 124 31.74 0.66 -71.13
N ILE A 125 31.60 1.92 -70.71
CA ILE A 125 32.03 3.10 -71.50
C ILE A 125 33.57 3.17 -71.63
N ASP A 126 34.32 2.81 -70.59
CA ASP A 126 35.78 2.81 -70.60
C ASP A 126 36.34 1.71 -71.51
N GLU A 127 35.71 0.52 -71.51
CA GLU A 127 36.02 -0.57 -72.45
C GLU A 127 35.75 -0.15 -73.91
N ASP A 128 34.59 0.48 -74.20
CA ASP A 128 34.26 0.99 -75.53
C ASP A 128 35.24 2.09 -76.02
N LEU A 129 35.75 2.93 -75.11
CA LEU A 129 36.73 3.98 -75.43
C LEU A 129 38.14 3.42 -75.65
N MET A 130 38.54 2.37 -74.93
CA MET A 130 39.83 1.69 -75.15
C MET A 130 39.86 0.97 -76.50
N ASP A 131 38.76 0.35 -76.92
CA ASP A 131 38.65 -0.36 -78.22
C ASP A 131 38.71 0.63 -79.43
N LEU A 132 38.23 1.87 -79.24
CA LEU A 132 38.36 2.95 -80.24
C LEU A 132 39.78 3.55 -80.32
N GLY A 133 40.57 3.44 -79.24
CA GLY A 133 41.95 3.91 -79.18
C GLY A 133 42.95 3.02 -79.93
N GLU A 134 42.62 1.73 -80.15
CA GLU A 134 43.44 0.78 -80.93
C GLU A 134 43.18 0.87 -82.45
N LEU A 135 42.23 1.70 -82.88
CA LEU A 135 41.81 1.88 -84.28
C LEU A 135 42.44 3.10 -85.00
N TRP A 136 43.43 3.75 -84.38
CA TRP A 136 44.24 4.86 -84.94
C TRP A 136 45.74 4.56 -84.87
#